data_AF-A0A9E6WFL5-F1
#
_entry.id   AF-A0A9E6WFL5-F1
#
_cell.length_a   1.000
_cell.length_b   1.000
_cell.length_c   1.000
_cell.angle_alpha   90.00
_cell.angle_beta   90.00
_cell.angle_gamma   90.00
#
_symmetry.space_group_name_H-M   'P 1'
#
loop_
_entity.id
_entity.type
_entity.pdbx_description
1 polymer ?
#
loop_
_entity_poly.entity_id
_entity_poly.type
_entity_poly.pdbx_seq_one_letter_code
_entity_poly.pdbx_strand_id
1 'polypeptide(L)'
;HEETGNGWTYARDRAVGAWARAQGVTWEELPQSGVVRRLPTRDVWAARRNAFLRAGQVQAGAVRWVRAASQDWPDLMPDDCAGRQRGGRGQAVATLDSFLTDRGREYRRAMSSPLTGEAACSRLSPYLALGVLSGREAARGAVARQAEVRGTRSGWAGSLASFQARLAWRDHFMQKLEDAPELEFRCLHSAYEGLRGDDAARRLAWEKGETGVPFVDACMRYLAATGWLNFRMRSMVMSFASYHLWLDWRRTGLHLARAFTDYEPGIHWSQVQMQSGTTGMNTVRIYNPVKQGHDQDPGGVFTRTWMPELEAVPDRFLQEPWRWEGAGSLRYPPPVVDLAAAARAARERVWAVRRGEAFRTEAARVIEKHASRRDPQRHFVNDRAPRARKARQDARQMGFDF
;
A
#
# COMPACT_ATOMS: atom_id res chain seq x y z
N HIS A 1 3.85 18.11 -15.10
CA HIS A 1 4.06 17.94 -13.65
C HIS A 1 5.37 17.19 -13.43
N GLU A 2 6.04 17.39 -12.30
CA GLU A 2 7.13 16.51 -11.88
C GLU A 2 6.55 15.12 -11.57
N GLU A 3 6.57 14.21 -12.55
CA GLU A 3 6.09 12.85 -12.34
C GLU A 3 7.07 12.06 -11.46
N THR A 4 6.52 11.19 -10.60
CA THR A 4 7.26 10.18 -9.82
C THR A 4 6.65 8.82 -10.15
N GLY A 5 6.81 8.40 -11.40
CA GLY A 5 6.23 7.17 -11.94
C GLY A 5 7.21 5.99 -11.99
N ASN A 6 6.86 4.97 -12.78
CA ASN A 6 7.74 3.84 -13.08
C ASN A 6 8.93 4.28 -13.95
N GLY A 7 9.94 3.43 -14.06
CA GLY A 7 11.16 3.75 -14.81
C GLY A 7 10.92 4.17 -16.26
N TRP A 8 9.89 3.64 -16.92
CA TRP A 8 9.57 3.98 -18.30
C TRP A 8 8.99 5.39 -18.46
N THR A 9 8.19 5.90 -17.50
CA THR A 9 7.63 7.25 -17.60
C THR A 9 8.71 8.29 -17.37
N TYR A 10 9.65 8.01 -16.47
CA TYR A 10 10.84 8.84 -16.30
C TYR A 10 11.70 8.88 -17.58
N ALA A 11 11.91 7.74 -18.25
CA ALA A 11 12.63 7.69 -19.52
C ALA A 11 11.91 8.50 -20.63
N ARG A 12 10.59 8.40 -20.70
CA ARG A 12 9.75 9.22 -21.60
C ARG A 12 9.93 10.71 -21.32
N ASP A 13 9.82 11.15 -20.08
CA ASP A 13 9.93 12.56 -19.71
C ASP A 13 11.32 13.13 -20.05
N ARG A 14 12.38 12.33 -19.87
CA ARG A 14 13.73 12.69 -20.32
C ARG A 14 13.82 12.85 -21.85
N ALA A 15 13.18 11.95 -22.60
CA ALA A 15 13.16 12.01 -24.06
C ALA A 15 12.37 13.25 -24.55
N VAL A 16 11.21 13.52 -23.96
CA VAL A 16 10.40 14.71 -24.29
C VAL A 16 11.16 15.99 -23.92
N GLY A 17 11.79 16.05 -22.75
CA GLY A 17 12.60 17.20 -22.37
C GLY A 17 13.82 17.42 -23.28
N ALA A 18 14.43 16.35 -23.80
CA ALA A 18 15.50 16.46 -24.80
C ALA A 18 14.97 16.97 -26.15
N TRP A 19 13.84 16.44 -26.60
CA TRP A 19 13.15 16.91 -27.80
C TRP A 19 12.78 18.40 -27.69
N ALA A 20 12.16 18.82 -26.58
CA ALA A 20 11.75 20.21 -26.37
C ALA A 20 12.95 21.17 -26.47
N ARG A 21 14.07 20.83 -25.82
CA ARG A 21 15.33 21.60 -25.94
C ARG A 21 15.83 21.67 -27.38
N ALA A 22 15.78 20.58 -28.13
CA ALA A 22 16.20 20.55 -29.53
C ALA A 22 15.31 21.40 -30.44
N GLN A 23 14.03 21.57 -30.07
CA GLN A 23 13.06 22.39 -30.81
C GLN A 23 12.96 23.84 -30.32
N GLY A 24 13.75 24.25 -29.32
CA GLY A 24 13.64 25.58 -28.70
C GLY A 24 12.32 25.79 -27.94
N VAL A 25 11.65 24.72 -27.54
CA VAL A 25 10.40 24.77 -26.74
C VAL A 25 10.76 24.81 -25.26
N THR A 26 10.23 25.82 -24.56
CA THR A 26 10.34 25.91 -23.10
C THR A 26 9.55 24.77 -22.44
N TRP A 27 10.25 23.94 -21.66
CA TRP A 27 9.66 22.84 -20.90
C TRP A 27 9.79 23.10 -19.40
N GLU A 28 8.65 23.28 -18.75
CA GLU A 28 8.58 23.53 -17.30
C GLU A 28 7.84 22.39 -16.60
N GLU A 29 8.45 21.88 -15.53
CA GLU A 29 7.82 20.89 -14.65
C GLU A 29 7.48 21.53 -13.31
N LEU A 30 6.27 21.25 -12.82
CA LEU A 30 5.76 21.75 -11.55
C LEU A 30 5.57 20.62 -10.54
N PRO A 31 5.98 20.79 -9.27
CA PRO A 31 5.75 19.79 -8.22
C PRO A 31 4.27 19.50 -8.02
N GLN A 32 3.92 18.21 -8.02
CA GLN A 32 2.54 17.75 -7.81
C GLN A 32 2.27 17.18 -6.42
N SER A 33 3.32 16.87 -5.66
CA SER A 33 3.22 16.23 -4.34
C SER A 33 4.32 16.72 -3.39
N GLY A 34 4.35 16.17 -2.18
CA GLY A 34 5.41 16.42 -1.20
C GLY A 34 6.78 15.81 -1.55
N VAL A 35 6.92 15.21 -2.73
CA VAL A 35 8.20 14.72 -3.26
C VAL A 35 9.08 15.91 -3.66
N VAL A 36 10.37 15.79 -3.39
CA VAL A 36 11.41 16.77 -3.65
C VAL A 36 12.45 16.11 -4.53
N ARG A 37 12.55 16.54 -5.79
CA ARG A 37 13.60 16.09 -6.71
C ARG A 37 14.97 16.48 -6.20
N ARG A 38 15.96 15.60 -6.41
CA ARG A 38 17.39 15.82 -6.02
C ARG A 38 17.54 16.23 -4.56
N LEU A 39 16.80 15.58 -3.67
CA LEU A 39 16.86 15.83 -2.24
C LEU A 39 18.30 15.54 -1.72
N PRO A 40 19.01 16.53 -1.14
CA PRO A 40 20.39 16.32 -0.72
C PRO A 40 20.50 15.42 0.52
N THR A 41 19.52 15.51 1.42
CA THR A 41 19.44 14.69 2.63
C THR A 41 17.99 14.52 3.08
N ARG A 42 17.69 13.36 3.67
CA ARG A 42 16.38 13.06 4.26
C ARG A 42 16.02 13.98 5.41
N ASP A 43 17.01 14.62 6.04
CA ASP A 43 16.82 15.48 7.23
C ASP A 43 16.02 16.76 6.90
N VAL A 44 16.08 17.27 5.66
CA VAL A 44 15.33 18.48 5.25
C VAL A 44 13.98 18.17 4.59
N TRP A 45 13.68 16.90 4.32
CA TRP A 45 12.52 16.52 3.52
C TRP A 45 11.19 16.92 4.16
N ALA A 46 11.00 16.62 5.45
CA ALA A 46 9.74 16.89 6.14
C ALA A 46 9.40 18.38 6.11
N ALA A 47 10.39 19.26 6.31
CA ALA A 47 10.21 20.71 6.23
C ALA A 47 9.77 21.15 4.83
N ARG A 48 10.43 20.67 3.77
CA ARG A 48 10.10 20.98 2.37
C ARG A 48 8.71 20.48 1.98
N ARG A 49 8.39 19.23 2.31
CA ARG A 49 7.06 18.64 2.10
C ARG A 49 5.96 19.43 2.80
N ASN A 50 6.19 19.81 4.05
CA ASN A 50 5.21 20.56 4.83
C ASN A 50 5.03 21.99 4.30
N ALA A 51 6.10 22.62 3.80
CA ALA A 51 6.01 23.91 3.11
C ALA A 51 5.19 23.79 1.82
N PHE A 52 5.45 22.76 1.00
CA PHE A 52 4.67 22.48 -0.21
C PHE A 52 3.17 22.32 0.10
N LEU A 53 2.80 21.60 1.16
CA LEU A 53 1.38 21.42 1.50
C LEU A 53 0.68 22.68 2.00
N ARG A 54 1.44 23.60 2.62
CA ARG A 54 0.90 24.89 3.06
C ARG A 54 0.83 25.92 1.94
N ALA A 55 1.66 25.78 0.91
CA ALA A 55 1.73 26.72 -0.22
C ALA A 55 0.34 26.97 -0.85
N GLY A 56 0.14 28.21 -1.30
CA GLY A 56 -1.08 28.65 -1.96
C GLY A 56 -1.49 27.75 -3.12
N GLN A 57 -2.79 27.56 -3.31
CA GLN A 57 -3.31 26.89 -4.49
C GLN A 57 -3.56 27.93 -5.57
N VAL A 58 -3.10 27.64 -6.79
CA VAL A 58 -3.38 28.47 -7.96
C VAL A 58 -4.84 28.27 -8.35
N GLN A 59 -5.58 29.36 -8.52
CA GLN A 59 -6.91 29.32 -9.12
C GLN A 59 -6.76 29.12 -10.63
N ALA A 60 -7.43 28.13 -11.18
CA ALA A 60 -7.43 27.93 -12.62
C ALA A 60 -8.10 29.14 -13.29
N GLY A 61 -7.38 29.82 -14.18
CA GLY A 61 -7.91 30.92 -14.98
C GLY A 61 -8.78 30.41 -16.13
N ALA A 62 -9.38 31.34 -16.87
CA ALA A 62 -10.06 31.01 -18.12
C ALA A 62 -9.06 30.42 -19.13
N VAL A 63 -9.42 29.28 -19.73
CA VAL A 63 -8.63 28.65 -20.79
C VAL A 63 -9.13 29.15 -22.13
N ARG A 64 -8.24 29.66 -22.98
CA ARG A 64 -8.53 29.96 -24.39
C ARG A 64 -8.40 28.68 -25.21
N TRP A 65 -9.53 28.15 -25.65
CA TRP A 65 -9.55 26.97 -26.52
C TRP A 65 -9.11 27.33 -27.95
N VAL A 66 -8.32 26.45 -28.56
CA VAL A 66 -7.94 26.52 -29.97
C VAL A 66 -8.40 25.22 -30.63
N ARG A 67 -8.96 25.32 -31.83
CA ARG A 67 -9.30 24.14 -32.62
C ARG A 67 -8.03 23.65 -33.33
N ALA A 68 -7.62 22.43 -33.02
CA ALA A 68 -6.51 21.75 -33.68
C ALA A 68 -6.97 20.37 -34.15
N ALA A 69 -6.32 19.82 -35.16
CA ALA A 69 -6.49 18.41 -35.50
C ALA A 69 -6.01 17.57 -34.32
N SER A 70 -6.86 16.67 -33.84
CA SER A 70 -6.53 15.67 -32.83
C SER A 70 -6.67 14.30 -33.45
N GLN A 71 -5.82 13.37 -33.03
CA GLN A 71 -6.08 11.95 -33.26
C GLN A 71 -7.28 11.52 -32.43
N ASP A 72 -8.00 10.51 -32.92
CA ASP A 72 -9.04 9.85 -32.16
C ASP A 72 -8.43 9.15 -30.93
N TRP A 73 -9.27 8.97 -29.91
CA TRP A 73 -8.87 8.19 -28.74
C TRP A 73 -8.60 6.75 -29.15
N PRO A 74 -7.53 6.12 -28.63
CA PRO A 74 -7.30 4.71 -28.88
C PRO A 74 -8.44 3.88 -28.26
N ASP A 75 -8.72 2.72 -28.86
CA ASP A 75 -9.62 1.73 -28.25
C ASP A 75 -9.09 1.36 -26.86
N LEU A 76 -9.87 1.68 -25.84
CA LEU A 76 -9.54 1.34 -24.46
C LEU A 76 -9.74 -0.16 -24.24
N MET A 77 -8.83 -0.79 -23.50
CA MET A 77 -8.98 -2.20 -23.14
C MET A 77 -10.25 -2.42 -22.31
N PRO A 78 -10.93 -3.58 -22.46
CA PRO A 78 -12.04 -3.95 -21.59
C PRO A 78 -11.62 -3.94 -20.12
N ASP A 79 -12.57 -3.55 -19.27
CA ASP A 79 -12.31 -3.28 -17.87
C ASP A 79 -13.15 -4.21 -16.99
N ASP A 80 -12.52 -5.22 -16.39
CA ASP A 80 -13.17 -6.40 -15.77
C ASP A 80 -13.55 -6.22 -14.29
N CYS A 81 -13.02 -5.20 -13.60
CA CYS A 81 -13.37 -4.88 -12.22
C CYS A 81 -14.71 -4.10 -12.15
N ALA A 82 -15.82 -4.83 -12.03
CA ALA A 82 -17.17 -4.27 -12.01
C ALA A 82 -17.47 -3.40 -10.78
N GLY A 83 -16.87 -3.72 -9.63
CA GLY A 83 -17.10 -3.05 -8.35
C GLY A 83 -16.19 -1.86 -8.08
N ARG A 84 -15.47 -1.35 -9.08
CA ARG A 84 -14.52 -0.25 -8.89
C ARG A 84 -15.20 1.01 -8.36
N GLN A 85 -14.43 1.76 -7.58
CA GLN A 85 -14.85 3.08 -7.16
C GLN A 85 -14.97 4.04 -8.36
N ARG A 86 -16.08 4.77 -8.44
CA ARG A 86 -16.29 5.75 -9.51
C ARG A 86 -15.28 6.89 -9.43
N GLY A 87 -14.62 7.19 -10.54
CA GLY A 87 -13.62 8.25 -10.65
C GLY A 87 -14.19 9.64 -10.85
N GLY A 88 -13.30 10.62 -11.01
CA GLY A 88 -13.64 11.99 -11.38
C GLY A 88 -13.58 13.00 -10.23
N ARG A 89 -13.32 14.25 -10.59
CA ARG A 89 -13.11 15.36 -9.65
C ARG A 89 -14.28 15.57 -8.67
N GLY A 90 -15.51 15.60 -9.17
CA GLY A 90 -16.70 15.79 -8.34
C GLY A 90 -16.86 14.71 -7.28
N GLN A 91 -16.64 13.44 -7.66
CA GLN A 91 -16.67 12.31 -6.73
C GLN A 91 -15.55 12.38 -5.70
N ALA A 92 -14.36 12.83 -6.11
CA ALA A 92 -13.24 13.01 -5.21
C ALA A 92 -13.51 14.05 -4.11
N VAL A 93 -14.11 15.18 -4.47
CA VAL A 93 -14.51 16.23 -3.52
C VAL A 93 -15.58 15.72 -2.57
N ALA A 94 -16.65 15.11 -3.10
CA ALA A 94 -17.72 14.57 -2.27
C ALA A 94 -17.22 13.48 -1.31
N THR A 95 -16.30 12.62 -1.77
CA THR A 95 -15.70 11.58 -0.94
C THR A 95 -14.85 12.17 0.19
N LEU A 96 -14.05 13.21 -0.11
CA LEU A 96 -13.25 13.93 0.89
C LEU A 96 -14.14 14.62 1.91
N ASP A 97 -15.17 15.34 1.46
CA ASP A 97 -16.11 16.04 2.34
C ASP A 97 -16.80 15.07 3.29
N SER A 98 -17.45 14.03 2.75
CA SER A 98 -18.09 12.97 3.54
C SER A 98 -17.14 12.32 4.55
N PHE A 99 -15.86 12.13 4.20
CA PHE A 99 -14.88 11.62 5.13
C PHE A 99 -14.59 12.59 6.27
N LEU A 100 -14.41 13.88 5.98
CA LEU A 100 -14.06 14.89 6.97
C LEU A 100 -15.24 15.27 7.86
N THR A 101 -16.47 15.21 7.36
CA THR A 101 -17.66 15.68 8.08
C THR A 101 -18.37 14.57 8.86
N ASP A 102 -18.33 13.33 8.36
CA ASP A 102 -19.10 12.20 8.90
C ASP A 102 -18.27 10.90 9.05
N ARG A 103 -17.99 10.20 7.94
CA ARG A 103 -17.45 8.81 7.94
C ARG A 103 -16.11 8.65 8.66
N GLY A 104 -15.28 9.70 8.67
CA GLY A 104 -13.92 9.65 9.19
C GLY A 104 -13.82 9.61 10.71
N ARG A 105 -14.92 9.76 11.46
CA ARG A 105 -14.89 9.83 12.94
C ARG A 105 -14.20 8.62 13.56
N GLU A 106 -14.53 7.41 13.09
CA GLU A 106 -13.99 6.14 13.58
C GLU A 106 -12.79 5.63 12.78
N TYR A 107 -12.26 6.42 11.83
CA TYR A 107 -11.18 6.03 10.91
C TYR A 107 -10.04 5.28 11.62
N ARG A 108 -9.58 5.83 12.75
CA ARG A 108 -8.46 5.24 13.49
C ARG A 108 -8.73 3.81 13.99
N ARG A 109 -9.96 3.52 14.40
CA ARG A 109 -10.36 2.25 15.02
C ARG A 109 -10.81 1.22 13.99
N ALA A 110 -11.52 1.66 12.96
CA ALA A 110 -12.20 0.80 12.00
C ALA A 110 -11.36 0.44 10.76
N MET A 111 -10.27 1.15 10.45
CA MET A 111 -9.53 0.96 9.18
C MET A 111 -8.89 -0.42 8.94
N SER A 112 -8.81 -1.30 9.95
CA SER A 112 -8.08 -2.57 9.85
C SER A 112 -8.93 -3.74 9.35
N SER A 113 -10.23 -3.75 9.66
CA SER A 113 -11.14 -4.81 9.21
C SER A 113 -11.58 -4.54 7.77
N PRO A 114 -11.74 -5.56 6.91
CA PRO A 114 -12.28 -5.37 5.57
C PRO A 114 -13.75 -4.94 5.60
N LEU A 115 -14.52 -5.34 6.62
CA LEU A 115 -15.93 -4.99 6.79
C LEU A 115 -16.11 -3.48 7.04
N THR A 116 -15.41 -2.96 8.05
CA THR A 116 -15.58 -1.56 8.45
C THR A 116 -14.64 -0.62 7.72
N GLY A 117 -13.52 -1.13 7.20
CA GLY A 117 -12.54 -0.35 6.47
C GLY A 117 -13.08 0.26 5.18
N GLU A 118 -14.03 -0.40 4.53
CA GLU A 118 -14.67 0.09 3.30
C GLU A 118 -15.30 1.47 3.49
N ALA A 119 -16.10 1.62 4.55
CA ALA A 119 -16.77 2.86 4.88
C ALA A 119 -15.90 3.83 5.70
N ALA A 120 -15.08 3.31 6.63
CA ALA A 120 -14.34 4.16 7.56
C ALA A 120 -13.04 4.73 6.99
N CYS A 121 -12.44 4.08 5.98
CA CYS A 121 -11.27 4.65 5.31
C CYS A 121 -11.66 5.88 4.48
N SER A 122 -10.68 6.74 4.20
CA SER A 122 -10.93 7.94 3.41
C SER A 122 -11.42 7.63 2.00
N ARG A 123 -11.05 6.47 1.44
CA ARG A 123 -11.34 6.05 0.05
C ARG A 123 -10.82 7.06 -0.98
N LEU A 124 -9.77 7.81 -0.63
CA LEU A 124 -9.18 8.85 -1.49
C LEU A 124 -8.04 8.36 -2.37
N SER A 125 -7.55 7.13 -2.18
CA SER A 125 -6.34 6.66 -2.84
C SER A 125 -6.45 6.63 -4.38
N PRO A 126 -7.56 6.22 -5.03
CA PRO A 126 -7.67 6.31 -6.49
C PRO A 126 -7.64 7.76 -6.99
N TYR A 127 -8.32 8.67 -6.29
CA TYR A 127 -8.37 10.08 -6.67
C TYR A 127 -7.01 10.78 -6.53
N LEU A 128 -6.24 10.41 -5.51
CA LEU A 128 -4.89 10.92 -5.29
C LEU A 128 -3.90 10.35 -6.31
N ALA A 129 -4.04 9.07 -6.71
CA ALA A 129 -3.19 8.44 -7.72
C ALA A 129 -3.44 9.03 -9.12
N LEU A 130 -4.70 9.28 -9.48
CA LEU A 130 -5.08 9.88 -10.76
C LEU A 130 -4.95 11.42 -10.81
N GLY A 131 -4.58 12.06 -9.70
CA GLY A 131 -4.40 13.51 -9.65
C GLY A 131 -5.68 14.34 -9.74
N VAL A 132 -6.86 13.73 -9.63
CA VAL A 132 -8.17 14.44 -9.62
C VAL A 132 -8.50 15.07 -8.26
N LEU A 133 -7.69 14.81 -7.25
CA LEU A 133 -7.66 15.50 -5.96
C LEU A 133 -6.20 15.70 -5.55
N SER A 134 -5.82 16.91 -5.17
CA SER A 134 -4.45 17.16 -4.70
C SER A 134 -4.29 16.81 -3.22
N GLY A 135 -3.09 16.35 -2.84
CA GLY A 135 -2.75 16.14 -1.43
C GLY A 135 -2.83 17.43 -0.58
N ARG A 136 -2.68 18.60 -1.21
CA ARG A 136 -2.85 19.91 -0.54
C ARG A 136 -4.28 20.16 -0.11
N GLU A 137 -5.26 19.85 -0.97
CA GLU A 137 -6.68 19.97 -0.62
C GLU A 137 -7.06 19.05 0.53
N ALA A 138 -6.64 17.77 0.45
CA ALA A 138 -6.90 16.81 1.51
C ALA A 138 -6.29 17.24 2.85
N ALA A 139 -5.05 17.76 2.84
CA ALA A 139 -4.39 18.24 4.04
C ALA A 139 -5.04 19.50 4.61
N ARG A 140 -5.38 20.49 3.76
CA ARG A 140 -6.05 21.72 4.19
C ARG A 140 -7.44 21.43 4.75
N GLY A 141 -8.22 20.58 4.11
CA GLY A 141 -9.52 20.14 4.61
C GLY A 141 -9.41 19.45 5.97
N ALA A 142 -8.40 18.59 6.16
CA ALA A 142 -8.16 17.96 7.46
C ALA A 142 -7.80 18.97 8.57
N VAL A 143 -6.96 19.97 8.25
CA VAL A 143 -6.59 21.04 9.19
C VAL A 143 -7.78 21.92 9.55
N ALA A 144 -8.57 22.33 8.55
CA ALA A 144 -9.79 23.13 8.76
C ALA A 144 -10.77 22.37 9.66
N ARG A 145 -11.04 21.10 9.32
CA ARG A 145 -11.92 20.26 10.13
C ARG A 145 -11.40 20.09 11.56
N GLN A 146 -10.09 19.93 11.73
CA GLN A 146 -9.48 19.80 13.05
C GLN A 146 -9.66 21.05 13.92
N ALA A 147 -9.76 22.24 13.32
CA ALA A 147 -10.05 23.47 14.06
C ALA A 147 -11.52 23.58 14.51
N GLU A 148 -12.45 22.96 13.77
CA GLU A 148 -13.89 22.97 14.08
C GLU A 148 -14.27 21.94 15.15
N VAL A 149 -13.65 20.76 15.12
CA VAL A 149 -14.06 19.63 15.95
C VAL A 149 -13.22 19.52 17.21
N ARG A 150 -13.90 19.37 18.36
CA ARG A 150 -13.28 18.90 19.60
C ARG A 150 -13.47 17.40 19.71
N GLY A 151 -12.55 16.70 20.36
CA GLY A 151 -12.73 15.27 20.56
C GLY A 151 -11.57 14.58 21.23
N THR A 152 -11.81 13.32 21.59
CA THR A 152 -10.80 12.45 22.20
C THR A 152 -9.92 11.79 21.15
N ARG A 153 -8.86 11.13 21.62
CA ARG A 153 -7.98 10.28 20.81
C ARG A 153 -8.71 9.18 20.03
N SER A 154 -9.92 8.81 20.45
CA SER A 154 -10.74 7.79 19.80
C SER A 154 -11.75 8.32 18.79
N GLY A 155 -12.06 9.62 18.81
CA GLY A 155 -12.96 10.25 17.85
C GLY A 155 -12.20 11.12 16.85
N TRP A 156 -12.81 12.24 16.45
CA TRP A 156 -12.30 13.14 15.42
C TRP A 156 -10.84 13.56 15.60
N ALA A 157 -10.43 13.97 16.80
CA ALA A 157 -9.05 14.44 17.02
C ALA A 157 -8.01 13.35 16.70
N GLY A 158 -8.25 12.11 17.13
CA GLY A 158 -7.36 11.00 16.81
C GLY A 158 -7.43 10.54 15.36
N SER A 159 -8.62 10.58 14.76
CA SER A 159 -8.84 10.17 13.37
C SER A 159 -8.25 11.15 12.37
N LEU A 160 -8.41 12.46 12.56
CA LEU A 160 -7.81 13.50 11.70
C LEU A 160 -6.27 13.50 11.83
N ALA A 161 -5.72 13.32 13.02
CA ALA A 161 -4.28 13.16 13.21
C ALA A 161 -3.77 11.90 12.48
N SER A 162 -4.50 10.79 12.57
CA SER A 162 -4.18 9.56 11.84
C SER A 162 -4.25 9.76 10.32
N PHE A 163 -5.24 10.51 9.82
CA PHE A 163 -5.38 10.79 8.40
C PHE A 163 -4.23 11.66 7.86
N GLN A 164 -3.90 12.75 8.55
CA GLN A 164 -2.76 13.62 8.20
C GLN A 164 -1.43 12.85 8.21
N ALA A 165 -1.21 11.98 9.20
CA ALA A 165 -0.04 11.11 9.22
C ALA A 165 0.02 10.19 8.00
N ARG A 166 -1.11 9.64 7.53
CA ARG A 166 -1.17 8.77 6.35
C ARG A 166 -0.94 9.53 5.04
N LEU A 167 -1.40 10.79 4.94
CA LEU A 167 -1.01 11.68 3.84
C LEU A 167 0.50 11.95 3.84
N ALA A 168 1.13 12.05 5.01
CA ALA A 168 2.58 12.19 5.10
C ALA A 168 3.29 10.90 4.66
N TRP A 169 2.81 9.72 5.11
CA TRP A 169 3.34 8.42 4.68
C TRP A 169 3.26 8.21 3.16
N ARG A 170 2.19 8.68 2.51
CA ARG A 170 2.09 8.70 1.04
C ARG A 170 3.32 9.38 0.42
N ASP A 171 3.56 10.63 0.77
CA ASP A 171 4.68 11.40 0.20
C ASP A 171 6.03 10.79 0.58
N HIS A 172 6.15 10.22 1.79
CA HIS A 172 7.37 9.55 2.24
C HIS A 172 7.72 8.34 1.37
N PHE A 173 6.73 7.51 1.04
CA PHE A 173 6.94 6.36 0.17
C PHE A 173 7.26 6.78 -1.26
N MET A 174 6.54 7.76 -1.80
CA MET A 174 6.83 8.29 -3.13
C MET A 174 8.25 8.85 -3.23
N GLN A 175 8.70 9.60 -2.21
CA GLN A 175 10.08 10.11 -2.17
C GLN A 175 11.11 8.98 -2.14
N LYS A 176 10.79 7.82 -1.56
CA LYS A 176 11.74 6.69 -1.54
C LYS A 176 12.03 6.19 -2.96
N LEU A 177 11.02 6.12 -3.82
CA LEU A 177 11.21 5.74 -5.23
C LEU A 177 11.99 6.83 -5.98
N GLU A 178 11.70 8.12 -5.73
CA GLU A 178 12.50 9.23 -6.26
C GLU A 178 13.99 9.12 -5.87
N ASP A 179 14.27 8.78 -4.61
CA ASP A 179 15.64 8.62 -4.10
C ASP A 179 16.33 7.33 -4.59
N ALA A 180 15.56 6.31 -4.98
CA ALA A 180 16.03 5.00 -5.44
C ALA A 180 15.11 4.40 -6.52
N PRO A 181 15.21 4.86 -7.78
CA PRO A 181 14.34 4.38 -8.87
C PRO A 181 14.43 2.87 -9.14
N GLU A 182 15.57 2.25 -8.81
CA GLU A 182 15.75 0.80 -8.94
C GLU A 182 14.83 -0.03 -8.02
N LEU A 183 14.13 0.60 -7.06
CA LEU A 183 13.17 -0.06 -6.15
C LEU A 183 12.05 -0.82 -6.88
N GLU A 184 11.75 -0.46 -8.13
CA GLU A 184 10.82 -1.21 -8.99
C GLU A 184 11.38 -2.57 -9.42
N PHE A 185 12.71 -2.70 -9.53
CA PHE A 185 13.37 -3.85 -10.17
C PHE A 185 14.28 -4.65 -9.24
N ARG A 186 14.83 -4.02 -8.21
CA ARG A 186 15.85 -4.58 -7.32
C ARG A 186 15.41 -4.53 -5.86
N CYS A 187 15.79 -5.55 -5.11
CA CYS A 187 15.69 -5.55 -3.67
C CYS A 187 16.46 -4.34 -3.12
N LEU A 188 15.80 -3.59 -2.25
CA LEU A 188 16.38 -2.40 -1.62
C LEU A 188 17.63 -2.76 -0.80
N HIS A 189 17.71 -4.00 -0.32
CA HIS A 189 18.94 -4.57 0.23
C HIS A 189 19.36 -5.78 -0.62
N SER A 190 20.56 -5.69 -1.21
CA SER A 190 21.09 -6.59 -2.23
C SER A 190 21.26 -8.04 -1.75
N ALA A 191 21.57 -8.25 -0.47
CA ALA A 191 21.64 -9.60 0.13
C ALA A 191 20.35 -10.43 -0.01
N TYR A 192 19.20 -9.82 -0.29
CA TYR A 192 17.95 -10.55 -0.56
C TYR A 192 17.72 -10.87 -2.04
N GLU A 193 18.61 -10.47 -2.94
CA GLU A 193 18.53 -10.86 -4.34
C GLU A 193 18.66 -12.38 -4.49
N GLY A 194 17.81 -12.96 -5.33
CA GLY A 194 17.76 -14.42 -5.52
C GLY A 194 17.24 -15.22 -4.31
N LEU A 195 16.73 -14.58 -3.25
CA LEU A 195 16.20 -15.28 -2.07
C LEU A 195 15.02 -16.22 -2.40
N ARG A 196 14.21 -15.85 -3.39
CA ARG A 196 12.96 -16.53 -3.76
C ARG A 196 12.94 -16.90 -5.23
N GLY A 197 12.17 -17.94 -5.54
CA GLY A 197 11.92 -18.39 -6.91
C GLY A 197 10.50 -18.08 -7.37
N ASP A 198 10.10 -18.70 -8.47
CA ASP A 198 8.72 -18.72 -8.95
C ASP A 198 8.15 -20.12 -8.82
N ASP A 199 6.86 -20.20 -8.46
CA ASP A 199 6.05 -21.41 -8.47
C ASP A 199 4.73 -21.02 -9.15
N ALA A 200 4.63 -21.33 -10.43
CA ALA A 200 3.52 -20.85 -11.26
C ALA A 200 2.16 -21.36 -10.77
N ALA A 201 2.10 -22.58 -10.22
CA ALA A 201 0.87 -23.16 -9.72
C ALA A 201 0.40 -22.45 -8.44
N ARG A 202 1.30 -22.28 -7.46
CA ARG A 202 0.99 -21.53 -6.22
C ARG A 202 0.67 -20.08 -6.50
N ARG A 203 1.39 -19.45 -7.43
CA ARG A 203 1.12 -18.08 -7.85
C ARG A 203 -0.26 -17.97 -8.47
N LEU A 204 -0.63 -18.84 -9.41
CA LEU A 204 -1.95 -18.82 -10.04
C LEU A 204 -3.08 -19.03 -9.02
N ALA A 205 -2.91 -19.98 -8.09
CA ALA A 205 -3.89 -20.19 -7.01
C ALA A 205 -4.07 -18.93 -6.15
N TRP A 206 -2.97 -18.22 -5.84
CA TRP A 206 -3.03 -16.96 -5.10
C TRP A 206 -3.68 -15.83 -5.91
N GLU A 207 -3.31 -15.66 -7.18
CA GLU A 207 -3.89 -14.66 -8.07
C GLU A 207 -5.42 -14.83 -8.21
N LYS A 208 -5.92 -16.08 -8.20
CA LYS A 208 -7.35 -16.40 -8.31
C LYS A 208 -8.12 -16.45 -6.99
N GLY A 209 -7.43 -16.46 -5.84
CA GLY A 209 -8.07 -16.72 -4.55
C GLY A 209 -8.60 -18.16 -4.44
N GLU A 210 -7.72 -19.12 -4.72
CA GLU A 210 -7.94 -20.58 -4.69
C GLU A 210 -6.81 -21.28 -3.91
N THR A 211 -6.22 -20.62 -2.92
CA THR A 211 -5.10 -21.15 -2.13
C THR A 211 -5.52 -22.17 -1.08
N GLY A 212 -6.82 -22.28 -0.81
CA GLY A 212 -7.36 -23.09 0.27
C GLY A 212 -7.27 -22.40 1.63
N VAL A 213 -6.91 -21.10 1.67
CA VAL A 213 -6.83 -20.28 2.89
C VAL A 213 -7.90 -19.17 2.86
N PRO A 214 -9.06 -19.37 3.51
CA PRO A 214 -10.27 -18.60 3.25
C PRO A 214 -10.12 -17.08 3.32
N PHE A 215 -9.53 -16.55 4.40
CA PHE A 215 -9.40 -15.09 4.50
C PHE A 215 -8.48 -14.48 3.43
N VAL A 216 -7.46 -15.21 2.98
CA VAL A 216 -6.58 -14.76 1.88
C VAL A 216 -7.34 -14.79 0.57
N ASP A 217 -8.05 -15.89 0.31
CA ASP A 217 -8.81 -16.10 -0.93
C ASP A 217 -9.97 -15.09 -1.06
N ALA A 218 -10.70 -14.84 0.03
CA ALA A 218 -11.71 -13.78 0.10
C ALA A 218 -11.12 -12.40 -0.21
N CYS A 219 -9.93 -12.08 0.32
CA CYS A 219 -9.26 -10.80 0.01
C CYS A 219 -8.84 -10.69 -1.46
N MET A 220 -8.37 -11.78 -2.08
CA MET A 220 -7.95 -11.77 -3.49
C MET A 220 -9.17 -11.65 -4.42
N ARG A 221 -10.27 -12.33 -4.12
CA ARG A 221 -11.54 -12.20 -4.87
C ARG A 221 -12.16 -10.81 -4.70
N TYR A 222 -12.13 -10.27 -3.49
CA TYR A 222 -12.54 -8.89 -3.22
C TYR A 222 -11.72 -7.88 -4.03
N LEU A 223 -10.40 -8.06 -4.06
CA LEU A 223 -9.50 -7.22 -4.85
C LEU A 223 -9.82 -7.29 -6.34
N ALA A 224 -9.99 -8.50 -6.90
CA ALA A 224 -10.33 -8.66 -8.32
C ALA A 224 -11.66 -7.96 -8.67
N ALA A 225 -12.67 -8.05 -7.79
CA ALA A 225 -13.97 -7.46 -8.04
C ALA A 225 -14.01 -5.94 -7.87
N THR A 226 -13.25 -5.37 -6.92
CA THR A 226 -13.40 -3.96 -6.49
C THR A 226 -12.17 -3.09 -6.75
N GLY A 227 -11.03 -3.71 -7.03
CA GLY A 227 -9.76 -3.04 -7.26
C GLY A 227 -9.20 -2.33 -6.03
N TRP A 228 -9.63 -2.71 -4.82
CA TRP A 228 -9.19 -2.10 -3.58
C TRP A 228 -9.01 -3.11 -2.45
N LEU A 229 -8.07 -2.83 -1.55
CA LEU A 229 -7.93 -3.47 -0.25
C LEU A 229 -7.52 -2.43 0.80
N ASN A 230 -7.93 -2.63 2.05
CA ASN A 230 -7.39 -1.84 3.16
C ASN A 230 -5.90 -2.18 3.40
N PHE A 231 -5.17 -1.31 4.10
CA PHE A 231 -3.73 -1.45 4.29
C PHE A 231 -3.30 -2.78 4.95
N ARG A 232 -4.16 -3.33 5.81
CA ARG A 232 -3.85 -4.55 6.57
C ARG A 232 -4.02 -5.79 5.69
N MET A 233 -5.06 -5.83 4.86
CA MET A 233 -5.26 -6.91 3.90
C MET A 233 -4.20 -6.88 2.81
N ARG A 234 -3.83 -5.70 2.29
CA ARG A 234 -2.67 -5.56 1.38
C ARG A 234 -1.39 -6.15 1.97
N SER A 235 -1.14 -5.86 3.25
CA SER A 235 0.03 -6.39 3.95
C SER A 235 -0.03 -7.91 4.10
N MET A 236 -1.21 -8.44 4.45
CA MET A 236 -1.43 -9.87 4.62
C MET A 236 -1.24 -10.64 3.31
N VAL A 237 -1.88 -10.23 2.20
CA VAL A 237 -1.80 -10.98 0.94
C VAL A 237 -0.37 -11.00 0.38
N MET A 238 0.35 -9.88 0.51
CA MET A 238 1.76 -9.79 0.10
C MET A 238 2.69 -10.61 1.01
N SER A 239 2.42 -10.61 2.32
CA SER A 239 3.12 -11.45 3.30
C SER A 239 2.87 -12.94 3.03
N PHE A 240 1.63 -13.32 2.76
CA PHE A 240 1.26 -14.70 2.43
C PHE A 240 2.02 -15.20 1.20
N ALA A 241 1.99 -14.44 0.11
CA ALA A 241 2.73 -14.79 -1.10
C ALA A 241 4.25 -14.93 -0.85
N SER A 242 4.83 -14.03 -0.04
CA SER A 242 6.29 -14.01 0.21
C SER A 242 6.78 -15.08 1.17
N TYR A 243 5.99 -15.47 2.17
CA TYR A 243 6.44 -16.35 3.25
C TYR A 243 5.76 -17.72 3.23
N HIS A 244 4.48 -17.81 2.86
CA HIS A 244 3.78 -19.10 2.83
C HIS A 244 3.96 -19.78 1.47
N LEU A 245 3.87 -19.01 0.38
CA LEU A 245 4.05 -19.53 -0.97
C LEU A 245 5.49 -19.44 -1.47
N TRP A 246 6.34 -18.66 -0.78
CA TRP A 246 7.75 -18.44 -1.10
C TRP A 246 8.00 -17.85 -2.51
N LEU A 247 7.09 -16.98 -2.97
CA LEU A 247 7.13 -16.35 -4.28
C LEU A 247 7.94 -15.04 -4.29
N ASP A 248 8.66 -14.78 -5.38
CA ASP A 248 9.35 -13.49 -5.59
C ASP A 248 8.34 -12.32 -5.71
N TRP A 249 8.67 -11.23 -5.01
CA TRP A 249 7.81 -10.06 -4.88
C TRP A 249 7.58 -9.33 -6.20
N ARG A 250 8.45 -9.48 -7.20
CA ARG A 250 8.31 -8.84 -8.51
C ARG A 250 7.10 -9.40 -9.25
N ARG A 251 6.89 -10.72 -9.18
CA ARG A 251 5.75 -11.38 -9.83
C ARG A 251 4.43 -11.03 -9.14
N THR A 252 4.40 -11.19 -7.82
CA THR A 252 3.18 -10.94 -7.02
C THR A 252 2.87 -9.45 -6.95
N GLY A 253 3.90 -8.60 -6.86
CA GLY A 253 3.78 -7.14 -6.89
C GLY A 253 3.23 -6.65 -8.23
N LEU A 254 3.67 -7.22 -9.36
CA LEU A 254 3.14 -6.87 -10.68
C LEU A 254 1.67 -7.27 -10.83
N HIS A 255 1.27 -8.44 -10.33
CA HIS A 255 -0.15 -8.84 -10.31
C HIS A 255 -0.98 -7.82 -9.50
N LEU A 256 -0.57 -7.50 -8.28
CA LEU A 256 -1.28 -6.52 -7.45
C LEU A 256 -1.32 -5.12 -8.07
N ALA A 257 -0.24 -4.69 -8.74
CA ALA A 257 -0.19 -3.40 -9.44
C ALA A 257 -1.29 -3.29 -10.51
N ARG A 258 -1.58 -4.38 -11.21
CA ARG A 258 -2.64 -4.44 -12.24
C ARG A 258 -4.04 -4.48 -11.64
N ALA A 259 -4.19 -5.05 -10.45
CA ALA A 259 -5.49 -5.17 -9.79
C ALA A 259 -5.90 -3.90 -9.03
N PHE A 260 -4.95 -3.08 -8.55
CA PHE A 260 -5.27 -1.90 -7.76
C PHE A 260 -5.68 -0.70 -8.61
N THR A 261 -6.88 -0.17 -8.35
CA THR A 261 -7.39 1.11 -8.91
C THR A 261 -6.63 2.34 -8.39
N ASP A 262 -5.84 2.17 -7.33
CA ASP A 262 -5.03 3.21 -6.70
C ASP A 262 -3.53 2.93 -6.78
N TYR A 263 -3.11 2.27 -7.86
CA TYR A 263 -1.70 2.03 -8.11
C TYR A 263 -0.91 3.34 -8.19
N GLU A 264 0.04 3.48 -7.28
CA GLU A 264 1.00 4.58 -7.18
C GLU A 264 2.38 3.94 -7.01
N PRO A 265 3.25 3.95 -8.04
CA PRO A 265 4.53 3.24 -8.05
C PRO A 265 5.34 3.43 -6.77
N GLY A 266 5.43 4.67 -6.30
CA GLY A 266 6.24 5.02 -5.14
C GLY A 266 5.73 4.41 -3.83
N ILE A 267 4.41 4.27 -3.70
CA ILE A 267 3.78 3.58 -2.56
C ILE A 267 3.88 2.07 -2.75
N HIS A 268 3.50 1.58 -3.93
CA HIS A 268 3.33 0.17 -4.22
C HIS A 268 4.62 -0.61 -4.04
N TRP A 269 5.68 -0.26 -4.77
CA TRP A 269 6.94 -1.00 -4.73
C TRP A 269 7.63 -0.90 -3.37
N SER A 270 7.55 0.27 -2.72
CA SER A 270 8.00 0.45 -1.34
C SER A 270 7.31 -0.49 -0.35
N GLN A 271 5.99 -0.66 -0.48
CA GLN A 271 5.22 -1.52 0.41
C GLN A 271 5.37 -3.00 0.06
N VAL A 272 5.39 -3.37 -1.22
CA VAL A 272 5.64 -4.73 -1.69
C VAL A 272 6.93 -5.27 -1.09
N GLN A 273 8.03 -4.52 -1.20
CA GLN A 273 9.32 -4.93 -0.62
C GLN A 273 9.31 -4.93 0.91
N MET A 274 8.62 -3.97 1.54
CA MET A 274 8.48 -3.93 2.99
C MET A 274 7.79 -5.19 3.53
N GLN A 275 6.72 -5.63 2.88
CA GLN A 275 5.95 -6.79 3.33
C GLN A 275 6.60 -8.12 2.91
N SER A 276 7.35 -8.14 1.80
CA SER A 276 8.18 -9.30 1.41
C SER A 276 9.47 -9.43 2.23
N GLY A 277 9.80 -8.44 3.06
CA GLY A 277 10.93 -8.49 3.98
C GLY A 277 12.30 -8.26 3.33
N THR A 278 12.34 -7.69 2.12
CA THR A 278 13.58 -7.51 1.34
C THR A 278 14.24 -6.14 1.52
N THR A 279 13.74 -5.31 2.43
CA THR A 279 14.27 -3.94 2.64
C THR A 279 15.50 -3.88 3.54
N GLY A 280 15.75 -4.90 4.38
CA GLY A 280 16.84 -4.92 5.36
C GLY A 280 16.68 -3.99 6.57
N MET A 281 15.89 -2.92 6.45
CA MET A 281 15.66 -1.93 7.51
C MET A 281 14.58 -2.32 8.52
N ASN A 282 13.55 -3.03 8.07
CA ASN A 282 12.34 -3.27 8.86
C ASN A 282 12.42 -4.60 9.61
N THR A 283 11.65 -4.70 10.70
CA THR A 283 11.36 -6.00 11.30
C THR A 283 10.54 -6.83 10.30
N VAL A 284 11.01 -8.03 9.99
CA VAL A 284 10.27 -9.00 9.17
C VAL A 284 9.00 -9.39 9.90
N ARG A 285 7.85 -9.28 9.23
CA ARG A 285 6.53 -9.62 9.77
C ARG A 285 5.89 -10.71 8.91
N ILE A 286 5.78 -11.90 9.49
CA ILE A 286 5.06 -13.03 8.87
C ILE A 286 3.67 -13.06 9.49
N TYR A 287 2.65 -12.73 8.70
CA TYR A 287 1.26 -12.74 9.15
C TYR A 287 0.75 -14.17 9.24
N ASN A 288 0.05 -14.53 10.33
CA ASN A 288 -0.75 -15.75 10.37
C ASN A 288 -2.12 -15.45 9.73
N PRO A 289 -2.43 -16.00 8.54
CA PRO A 289 -3.66 -15.65 7.80
C PRO A 289 -4.93 -16.12 8.52
N VAL A 290 -4.90 -17.28 9.18
CA VAL A 290 -6.01 -17.82 9.98
C VAL A 290 -6.36 -16.87 11.12
N LYS A 291 -5.33 -16.44 11.88
CA LYS A 291 -5.51 -15.47 12.94
C LYS A 291 -6.03 -14.12 12.42
N GLN A 292 -5.56 -13.68 11.25
CA GLN A 292 -6.09 -12.45 10.65
C GLN A 292 -7.59 -12.58 10.33
N GLY A 293 -8.02 -13.74 9.82
CA GLY A 293 -9.44 -14.02 9.60
C GLY A 293 -10.26 -13.88 10.88
N HIS A 294 -9.86 -14.56 11.95
CA HIS A 294 -10.56 -14.45 13.24
C HIS A 294 -10.57 -13.04 13.83
N ASP A 295 -9.45 -12.32 13.75
CA ASP A 295 -9.34 -10.98 14.34
C ASP A 295 -10.09 -9.91 13.55
N GLN A 296 -10.17 -10.04 12.21
CA GLN A 296 -10.66 -8.98 11.32
C GLN A 296 -12.05 -9.27 10.74
N ASP A 297 -12.49 -10.53 10.76
CA ASP A 297 -13.78 -11.01 10.30
C ASP A 297 -14.35 -12.06 11.29
N PRO A 298 -14.58 -11.67 12.57
CA PRO A 298 -14.91 -12.62 13.64
C PRO A 298 -16.20 -13.41 13.40
N GLY A 299 -17.18 -12.83 12.71
CA GLY A 299 -18.43 -13.49 12.32
C GLY A 299 -18.38 -14.12 10.92
N GLY A 300 -17.24 -14.09 10.23
CA GLY A 300 -17.10 -14.69 8.91
C GLY A 300 -17.87 -14.00 7.78
N VAL A 301 -18.45 -12.83 8.03
CA VAL A 301 -19.35 -12.14 7.09
C VAL A 301 -18.60 -11.80 5.81
N PHE A 302 -17.39 -11.26 5.93
CA PHE A 302 -16.60 -10.89 4.75
C PHE A 302 -16.20 -12.13 3.97
N THR A 303 -15.70 -13.15 4.66
CA THR A 303 -15.24 -14.40 4.05
C THR A 303 -16.39 -15.07 3.28
N ARG A 304 -17.57 -15.24 3.89
CA ARG A 304 -18.74 -15.85 3.24
C ARG A 304 -19.30 -15.02 2.09
N THR A 305 -19.24 -13.69 2.17
CA THR A 305 -19.67 -12.81 1.07
C THR A 305 -18.86 -13.05 -0.20
N TRP A 306 -17.55 -13.26 -0.06
CA TRP A 306 -16.64 -13.48 -1.20
C TRP A 306 -16.39 -14.95 -1.53
N MET A 307 -16.88 -15.85 -0.68
CA MET A 307 -16.72 -17.29 -0.77
C MET A 307 -18.02 -17.99 -0.35
N PRO A 308 -19.10 -17.84 -1.12
CA PRO A 308 -20.39 -18.44 -0.79
C PRO A 308 -20.31 -19.98 -0.69
N GLU A 309 -19.34 -20.61 -1.34
CA GLU A 309 -19.08 -22.05 -1.19
C GLU A 309 -18.69 -22.47 0.24
N LEU A 310 -18.32 -21.53 1.11
CA LEU A 310 -18.00 -21.78 2.51
C LEU A 310 -19.16 -21.49 3.46
N GLU A 311 -20.34 -21.12 2.97
CA GLU A 311 -21.50 -20.72 3.80
C GLU A 311 -21.88 -21.76 4.86
N ALA A 312 -21.82 -23.05 4.53
CA ALA A 312 -22.16 -24.14 5.45
C ALA A 312 -21.09 -24.44 6.52
N VAL A 313 -19.87 -23.91 6.38
CA VAL A 313 -18.77 -24.19 7.31
C VAL A 313 -19.07 -23.53 8.67
N PRO A 314 -19.09 -24.24 9.80
CA PRO A 314 -19.28 -23.63 11.12
C PRO A 314 -18.21 -22.57 11.43
N ASP A 315 -18.57 -21.49 12.13
CA ASP A 315 -17.67 -20.35 12.39
C ASP A 315 -16.30 -20.75 12.98
N ARG A 316 -16.30 -21.76 13.87
CA ARG A 316 -15.07 -22.29 14.48
C ARG A 316 -14.06 -22.85 13.47
N PHE A 317 -14.54 -23.29 12.30
CA PHE A 317 -13.73 -23.87 11.23
C PHE A 317 -13.63 -22.98 10.01
N LEU A 318 -14.31 -21.83 9.95
CA LEU A 318 -14.38 -21.03 8.73
C LEU A 318 -13.00 -20.61 8.22
N GLN A 319 -12.05 -20.35 9.11
CA GLN A 319 -10.69 -19.97 8.73
C GLN A 319 -9.73 -21.17 8.57
N GLU A 320 -10.19 -22.37 8.92
CA GLU A 320 -9.47 -23.64 8.76
C GLU A 320 -10.43 -24.76 8.30
N PRO A 321 -11.12 -24.61 7.14
CA PRO A 321 -12.19 -25.51 6.74
C PRO A 321 -11.68 -26.94 6.53
N TRP A 322 -10.40 -27.12 6.21
CA TRP A 322 -9.74 -28.42 6.09
C TRP A 322 -9.68 -29.22 7.41
N ARG A 323 -9.96 -28.60 8.56
CA ARG A 323 -10.09 -29.28 9.86
C ARG A 323 -11.53 -29.68 10.19
N TRP A 324 -12.50 -29.28 9.38
CA TRP A 324 -13.89 -29.64 9.56
C TRP A 324 -14.16 -31.03 8.98
N GLU A 325 -14.92 -31.87 9.70
CA GLU A 325 -15.34 -33.19 9.20
C GLU A 325 -16.10 -33.11 7.85
N GLY A 326 -16.81 -32.00 7.61
CA GLY A 326 -17.49 -31.72 6.36
C GLY A 326 -16.59 -31.22 5.22
N ALA A 327 -15.28 -31.10 5.40
CA ALA A 327 -14.38 -30.53 4.39
C ALA A 327 -14.47 -31.23 3.02
N GLY A 328 -14.70 -32.55 3.00
CA GLY A 328 -14.79 -33.33 1.77
C GLY A 328 -16.00 -33.03 0.90
N SER A 329 -17.04 -32.37 1.43
CA SER A 329 -18.22 -31.96 0.65
C SER A 329 -18.11 -30.53 0.11
N LEU A 330 -17.08 -29.77 0.50
CA LEU A 330 -16.87 -28.41 0.04
C LEU A 330 -16.33 -28.38 -1.39
N ARG A 331 -16.89 -27.50 -2.22
CA ARG A 331 -16.29 -27.13 -3.51
C ARG A 331 -15.20 -26.06 -3.32
N TYR A 332 -14.27 -26.34 -2.42
CA TYR A 332 -13.19 -25.42 -2.04
C TYR A 332 -11.90 -26.21 -1.85
N PRO A 333 -10.76 -25.78 -2.44
CA PRO A 333 -9.54 -26.59 -2.43
C PRO A 333 -8.95 -26.72 -1.02
N PRO A 334 -8.23 -27.83 -0.74
CA PRO A 334 -7.39 -27.91 0.45
C PRO A 334 -6.23 -26.89 0.36
N PRO A 335 -5.61 -26.51 1.49
CA PRO A 335 -4.47 -25.59 1.50
C PRO A 335 -3.34 -26.05 0.58
N VAL A 336 -2.87 -25.16 -0.29
CA VAL A 336 -1.74 -25.43 -1.21
C VAL A 336 -0.39 -25.59 -0.48
N VAL A 337 -0.33 -25.23 0.80
CA VAL A 337 0.84 -25.36 1.68
C VAL A 337 0.42 -25.60 3.13
N ASP A 338 1.25 -26.30 3.90
CA ASP A 338 1.16 -26.29 5.37
C ASP A 338 1.61 -24.91 5.89
N LEU A 339 0.70 -24.20 6.55
CA LEU A 339 0.93 -22.81 6.97
C LEU A 339 2.04 -22.68 8.01
N ALA A 340 2.10 -23.60 8.97
CA ALA A 340 3.04 -23.54 10.07
C ALA A 340 4.46 -23.88 9.60
N ALA A 341 4.59 -24.96 8.82
CA ALA A 341 5.86 -25.40 8.24
C ALA A 341 6.41 -24.35 7.26
N ALA A 342 5.55 -23.78 6.39
CA ALA A 342 5.97 -22.74 5.46
C ALA A 342 6.44 -21.47 6.19
N ALA A 343 5.70 -21.01 7.20
CA ALA A 343 6.09 -19.85 8.00
C ALA A 343 7.42 -20.07 8.76
N ARG A 344 7.68 -21.28 9.26
CA ARG A 344 8.94 -21.65 9.92
C ARG A 344 10.10 -21.64 8.93
N ALA A 345 9.97 -22.34 7.80
CA ALA A 345 11.00 -22.39 6.76
C ALA A 345 11.32 -20.98 6.22
N ALA A 346 10.29 -20.15 6.02
CA ALA A 346 10.45 -18.78 5.58
C ALA A 346 11.24 -17.93 6.59
N ARG A 347 10.92 -18.06 7.88
CA ARG A 347 11.66 -17.39 8.96
C ARG A 347 13.13 -17.75 8.89
N GLU A 348 13.46 -19.04 8.92
CA GLU A 348 14.85 -19.52 8.90
C GLU A 348 15.64 -18.95 7.72
N ARG A 349 15.09 -19.03 6.50
CA ARG A 349 15.74 -18.52 5.28
C ARG A 349 15.94 -17.01 5.30
N VAL A 350 14.92 -16.23 5.70
CA VAL A 350 15.04 -14.77 5.75
C VAL A 350 16.04 -14.34 6.83
N TRP A 351 16.02 -14.96 8.01
CA TRP A 351 16.98 -14.62 9.07
C TRP A 351 18.40 -15.07 8.75
N ALA A 352 18.58 -16.15 8.00
CA ALA A 352 19.90 -16.61 7.55
C ALA A 352 20.65 -15.54 6.73
N VAL A 353 19.93 -14.75 5.92
CA VAL A 353 20.48 -13.64 5.10
C VAL A 353 21.02 -12.49 5.97
N ARG A 354 20.45 -12.29 7.15
CA ARG A 354 20.76 -11.13 8.02
C ARG A 354 22.08 -11.29 8.79
N ARG A 355 22.82 -12.37 8.55
CA ARG A 355 24.06 -12.70 9.25
C ARG A 355 25.25 -12.01 8.59
N GLY A 356 26.22 -11.61 9.41
CA GLY A 356 27.49 -11.05 8.95
C GLY A 356 27.58 -9.52 8.97
N GLU A 357 28.77 -9.02 8.66
CA GLU A 357 29.07 -7.59 8.65
C GLU A 357 28.59 -6.89 7.38
N ALA A 358 28.73 -7.53 6.22
CA ALA A 358 28.29 -6.97 4.93
C ALA A 358 26.81 -6.57 4.94
N PHE A 359 25.94 -7.44 5.48
CA PHE A 359 24.52 -7.12 5.67
C PHE A 359 24.30 -5.89 6.54
N ARG A 360 24.99 -5.81 7.70
CA ARG A 360 24.83 -4.69 8.64
C ARG A 360 25.27 -3.37 8.02
N THR A 361 26.38 -3.38 7.27
CA THR A 361 26.92 -2.19 6.58
C THR A 361 25.96 -1.69 5.50
N GLU A 362 25.43 -2.58 4.67
CA GLU A 362 24.44 -2.19 3.67
C GLU A 362 23.14 -1.72 4.31
N ALA A 363 22.59 -2.45 5.30
CA ALA A 363 21.41 -2.04 6.03
C ALA A 363 21.55 -0.64 6.65
N ALA A 364 22.72 -0.30 7.22
CA ALA A 364 22.99 1.04 7.75
C ALA A 364 22.93 2.13 6.65
N ARG A 365 23.46 1.86 5.45
CA ARG A 365 23.36 2.78 4.30
C ARG A 365 21.91 2.95 3.84
N VAL A 366 21.14 1.86 3.78
CA VAL A 366 19.71 1.93 3.40
C VAL A 366 18.92 2.73 4.44
N ILE A 367 19.17 2.52 5.74
CA ILE A 367 18.55 3.30 6.83
C ILE A 367 18.90 4.78 6.71
N GLU A 368 20.19 5.09 6.52
CA GLU A 368 20.63 6.47 6.35
C GLU A 368 19.93 7.11 5.15
N LYS A 369 19.87 6.44 4.01
CA LYS A 369 19.26 7.03 2.81
C LYS A 369 17.74 7.17 2.92
N HIS A 370 17.04 6.20 3.49
CA HIS A 370 15.59 6.06 3.30
C HIS A 370 14.72 6.12 4.56
N ALA A 371 15.27 5.89 5.75
CA ALA A 371 14.45 5.84 6.96
C ALA A 371 13.82 7.21 7.27
N SER A 372 12.59 7.21 7.81
CA SER A 372 11.93 8.43 8.27
C SER A 372 12.75 9.13 9.35
N ARG A 373 12.72 10.47 9.32
CA ARG A 373 13.37 11.33 10.31
C ARG A 373 12.35 11.83 11.33
N ARG A 374 12.84 12.38 12.44
CA ARG A 374 11.98 13.07 13.41
C ARG A 374 11.29 14.24 12.70
N ASP A 375 9.96 14.25 12.76
CA ASP A 375 9.13 15.34 12.27
C ASP A 375 8.60 16.15 13.47
N PRO A 376 8.82 17.48 13.53
CA PRO A 376 8.23 18.34 14.55
C PRO A 376 6.71 18.22 14.64
N GLN A 377 6.04 17.96 13.51
CA GLN A 377 4.58 17.78 13.44
C GLN A 377 4.12 16.37 13.86
N ARG A 378 5.07 15.49 14.23
CA ARG A 378 4.84 14.12 14.73
C ARG A 378 4.01 13.23 13.79
N HIS A 379 4.06 13.47 12.48
CA HIS A 379 3.43 12.58 11.50
C HIS A 379 4.14 11.23 11.38
N PHE A 380 5.45 11.21 11.63
CA PHE A 380 6.29 10.02 11.54
C PHE A 380 6.94 9.67 12.87
N VAL A 381 7.24 8.38 13.02
CA VAL A 381 8.23 7.90 13.99
C VAL A 381 9.62 8.03 13.36
N ASN A 382 10.63 8.38 14.16
CA ASN A 382 12.02 8.42 13.70
C ASN A 382 12.58 6.99 13.61
N ASP A 383 12.55 6.39 12.42
CA ASP A 383 13.04 5.02 12.20
C ASP A 383 14.57 4.95 12.02
N ARG A 384 15.26 6.09 11.93
CA ARG A 384 16.74 6.16 11.97
C ARG A 384 17.30 5.93 13.38
N ALA A 385 16.56 6.34 14.41
CA ALA A 385 17.02 6.21 15.78
C ALA A 385 17.11 4.72 16.19
N PRO A 386 18.17 4.30 16.91
CA PRO A 386 18.24 2.96 17.47
C PRO A 386 16.99 2.69 18.30
N ARG A 387 16.24 1.64 17.97
CA ARG A 387 15.12 1.22 18.81
C ARG A 387 15.67 0.66 20.11
N ALA A 388 15.37 1.29 21.24
CA ALA A 388 15.55 0.66 22.54
C ALA A 388 14.87 -0.71 22.51
N ARG A 389 15.55 -1.75 23.00
CA ARG A 389 14.96 -3.10 23.19
C ARG A 389 13.79 -2.96 24.16
N LYS A 390 12.59 -2.70 23.64
CA LYS A 390 11.37 -2.80 24.44
C LYS A 390 11.15 -4.28 24.73
N ALA A 391 10.88 -4.61 26.00
CA ALA A 391 10.30 -5.89 26.38
C ALA A 391 9.08 -6.18 25.49
N ARG A 392 8.90 -7.44 25.08
CA ARG A 392 7.79 -7.93 24.25
C ARG A 392 6.45 -7.39 24.79
N GLN A 393 5.94 -6.32 24.19
CA GLN A 393 4.57 -5.83 24.40
C GLN A 393 4.07 -5.22 23.10
N ASP A 394 3.49 -6.07 22.25
CA ASP A 394 2.18 -5.79 21.65
C ASP A 394 1.55 -7.12 21.19
N ALA A 395 0.65 -7.68 21.99
CA ALA A 395 -0.03 -8.96 21.75
C ALA A 395 -1.10 -8.90 20.64
N ARG A 396 -1.23 -7.78 19.93
CA ARG A 396 -2.28 -7.57 18.90
C ARG A 396 -1.90 -8.08 17.51
N GLN A 397 -0.69 -8.61 17.36
CA GLN A 397 -0.23 -9.22 16.12
C GLN A 397 0.73 -10.36 16.49
N MET A 398 0.18 -11.44 17.06
CA MET A 398 0.94 -12.69 17.15
C MET A 398 1.20 -13.16 15.71
N GLY A 399 2.45 -13.05 15.26
CA GLY A 399 2.96 -13.97 14.25
C GLY A 399 2.94 -15.39 14.82
N PHE A 400 3.35 -16.39 14.07
CA PHE A 400 3.58 -17.71 14.65
C PHE A 400 4.67 -17.59 15.75
N ASP A 401 4.30 -17.36 16.99
CA ASP A 401 5.21 -17.52 18.13
C ASP A 401 5.35 -19.04 18.32
N PHE A 402 6.47 -19.57 17.82
CA PHE A 402 6.99 -20.88 18.17
C PHE A 402 8.25 -20.62 18.99
#